data_AF-A0A8T4T0R7-F1
#
_entry.id   AF-A0A8T4T0R7-F1
#
_cell.length_a   1.000
_cell.length_b   1.000
_cell.length_c   1.000
_cell.angle_alpha   90.00
_cell.angle_beta   90.00
_cell.angle_gamma   90.00
#
_symmetry.space_group_name_H-M   'P 1'
#
loop_
_entity.id
_entity.type
_entity.pdbx_description
1 polymer ?
#
loop_
_entity_poly.entity_id
_entity_poly.type
_entity_poly.pdbx_seq_one_letter_code
_entity_poly.pdbx_strand_id
1 'polypeptide(L)'
;MIFPDVQTKLDLDKIEKIEELTGDLAKSEEQKFMSSLMEGDKEDIDDSKLIQESINQGLNSFTPDAIFENLIKDYKTAKNIFGPTFLKYITDDEEATLERNIKIPEYQRKVKKIIEEKIDRLKEKKLIDKELRLTEKAFSLASIKLYLDELNVMRSKGIVGYRINRKESHYGSQKDYKDFKKGDRYKDIALKRTIKKSLRRGHKTISKDDLSV
;
A
#
# COMPACT_ATOMS: atom_id res chain seq x y z
N MET A 1 16.28 -11.74 -65.32
CA MET A 1 15.45 -11.07 -64.30
C MET A 1 16.23 -11.07 -63.00
N ILE A 2 16.59 -9.89 -62.50
CA ILE A 2 17.31 -9.70 -61.25
C ILE A 2 16.30 -9.14 -60.25
N PHE A 3 16.03 -9.87 -59.17
CA PHE A 3 15.26 -9.34 -58.04
C PHE A 3 16.21 -8.61 -57.09
N PRO A 4 15.91 -7.37 -56.67
CA PRO A 4 16.76 -6.64 -55.73
C PRO A 4 16.53 -7.14 -54.31
N ASP A 5 17.61 -7.48 -53.61
CA ASP A 5 17.63 -7.74 -52.17
C ASP A 5 17.25 -6.45 -51.42
N VAL A 6 16.02 -6.38 -50.91
CA VAL A 6 15.63 -5.36 -49.95
C VAL A 6 15.97 -5.88 -48.55
N GLN A 7 17.19 -5.62 -48.09
CA GLN A 7 17.55 -5.78 -46.68
C GLN A 7 16.89 -4.67 -45.85
N THR A 8 15.65 -4.89 -45.40
CA THR A 8 15.09 -4.12 -44.29
C THR A 8 15.77 -4.52 -42.99
N LYS A 9 16.72 -3.69 -42.52
CA LYS A 9 17.18 -3.72 -41.12
C LYS A 9 16.01 -3.34 -40.22
N LEU A 10 15.33 -4.32 -39.64
CA LEU A 10 14.41 -4.08 -38.53
C LEU A 10 15.24 -3.72 -37.27
N ASP A 11 15.04 -2.51 -36.76
CA ASP A 11 15.55 -2.07 -35.44
C ASP A 11 14.84 -2.89 -34.35
N LEU A 12 15.45 -4.02 -33.97
CA LEU A 12 14.94 -4.91 -32.92
C LEU A 12 14.73 -4.18 -31.58
N ASP A 13 15.61 -3.21 -31.25
CA ASP A 13 15.53 -2.41 -30.02
C ASP A 13 14.24 -1.57 -29.90
N LYS A 14 13.64 -1.17 -31.03
CA LYS A 14 12.37 -0.41 -31.03
C LYS A 14 11.18 -1.35 -30.83
N ILE A 15 11.27 -2.58 -31.33
CA ILE A 15 10.20 -3.58 -31.21
C ILE A 15 10.18 -4.13 -29.78
N GLU A 16 11.35 -4.42 -29.18
CA GLU A 16 11.46 -4.85 -27.78
C GLU A 16 10.91 -3.79 -26.81
N LYS A 17 11.22 -2.51 -27.02
CA LYS A 17 10.66 -1.43 -26.19
C LYS A 17 9.15 -1.29 -26.31
N ILE A 18 8.59 -1.54 -27.49
CA ILE A 18 7.14 -1.47 -27.72
C ILE A 18 6.46 -2.69 -27.10
N GLU A 19 7.04 -3.89 -27.20
CA GLU A 19 6.53 -5.12 -26.59
C GLU A 19 6.65 -5.11 -25.05
N GLU A 20 7.74 -4.59 -24.46
CA GLU A 20 7.85 -4.41 -23.00
C GLU A 20 6.77 -3.48 -22.43
N LEU A 21 6.36 -2.47 -23.21
CA LEU A 21 5.30 -1.53 -22.83
C LEU A 21 3.88 -2.10 -23.04
N THR A 22 3.71 -3.13 -23.87
CA THR A 22 2.37 -3.58 -24.33
C THR A 22 2.01 -5.05 -24.06
N GLY A 23 2.95 -5.94 -23.78
CA GLY A 23 2.67 -7.38 -23.56
C GLY A 23 2.91 -7.82 -22.11
N ASP A 24 1.88 -8.36 -21.45
CA ASP A 24 1.83 -9.23 -20.24
C ASP A 24 2.72 -8.95 -18.99
N LEU A 25 3.67 -8.01 -19.05
CA LEU A 25 4.54 -7.49 -18.01
C LEU A 25 4.03 -6.16 -17.46
N ALA A 26 3.03 -5.55 -18.11
CA ALA A 26 2.36 -4.38 -17.62
C ALA A 26 1.58 -4.74 -16.34
N LYS A 27 2.20 -4.47 -15.18
CA LYS A 27 1.54 -4.63 -13.88
C LYS A 27 0.19 -3.91 -13.91
N SER A 28 -0.88 -4.62 -13.56
CA SER A 28 -2.19 -4.00 -13.38
C SER A 28 -2.09 -2.86 -12.37
N GLU A 29 -3.01 -1.89 -12.41
CA GLU A 29 -3.05 -0.82 -11.40
C GLU A 29 -3.02 -1.40 -9.98
N GLU A 30 -3.75 -2.50 -9.75
CA GLU A 30 -3.76 -3.23 -8.48
C GLU A 30 -2.39 -3.83 -8.11
N GLN A 31 -1.67 -4.42 -9.07
CA GLN A 31 -0.34 -4.97 -8.83
C GLN A 31 0.70 -3.88 -8.55
N LYS A 32 0.63 -2.74 -9.22
CA LYS A 32 1.50 -1.57 -8.93
C LYS A 32 1.25 -1.05 -7.52
N PHE A 33 -0.01 -0.93 -7.14
CA PHE A 33 -0.43 -0.46 -5.83
C PHE A 33 -0.03 -1.44 -4.71
N MET A 34 -0.20 -2.75 -4.93
CA MET A 34 0.29 -3.79 -4.03
C MET A 34 1.81 -3.77 -3.86
N SER A 35 2.56 -3.58 -4.95
CA SER A 35 4.02 -3.45 -4.84
C SER A 35 4.41 -2.20 -4.08
N SER A 36 3.75 -1.07 -4.28
CA SER A 36 4.02 0.20 -3.60
C SER A 36 3.82 0.08 -2.07
N LEU A 37 2.71 -0.53 -1.63
CA LEU A 37 2.48 -0.85 -0.22
C LEU A 37 3.59 -1.74 0.39
N MET A 38 4.08 -2.70 -0.39
CA MET A 38 5.12 -3.61 0.06
C MET A 38 6.51 -2.97 0.05
N GLU A 39 6.79 -2.10 -0.91
CA GLU A 39 8.01 -1.32 -1.07
C GLU A 39 8.11 -0.21 -0.02
N GLY A 40 6.96 0.18 0.55
CA GLY A 40 6.91 1.05 1.71
C GLY A 40 6.62 2.50 1.36
N ASP A 41 5.99 2.76 0.21
CA ASP A 41 5.58 4.12 -0.12
C ASP A 41 4.64 4.65 0.96
N LYS A 42 5.11 5.71 1.61
CA LYS A 42 4.47 6.29 2.80
C LYS A 42 3.02 6.65 2.51
N GLU A 43 2.76 7.22 1.33
CA GLU A 43 1.45 7.69 0.95
C GLU A 43 0.40 6.58 0.81
N ASP A 44 0.76 5.49 0.15
CA ASP A 44 -0.16 4.36 -0.03
C ASP A 44 -0.36 3.61 1.28
N ILE A 45 0.68 3.54 2.12
CA ILE A 45 0.55 3.03 3.49
C ILE A 45 -0.43 3.87 4.28
N ASP A 46 -0.33 5.20 4.25
CA ASP A 46 -1.18 6.06 5.05
C ASP A 46 -2.62 6.05 4.54
N ASP A 47 -2.83 6.00 3.22
CA ASP A 47 -4.17 5.77 2.64
C ASP A 47 -4.73 4.41 3.07
N SER A 48 -3.93 3.33 3.05
CA SER A 48 -4.40 2.00 3.48
C SER A 48 -4.83 1.97 4.95
N LYS A 49 -4.11 2.68 5.83
CA LYS A 49 -4.46 2.78 7.26
C LYS A 49 -5.73 3.60 7.45
N LEU A 50 -5.89 4.70 6.72
CA LEU A 50 -7.10 5.51 6.75
C LEU A 50 -8.34 4.70 6.34
N ILE A 51 -8.24 3.96 5.23
CA ILE A 51 -9.32 3.08 4.75
C ILE A 51 -9.60 1.96 5.75
N GLN A 52 -8.57 1.29 6.26
CA GLN A 52 -8.71 0.22 7.24
C GLN A 52 -9.41 0.70 8.51
N GLU A 53 -9.00 1.86 9.04
CA GLU A 53 -9.64 2.43 10.23
C GLU A 53 -11.09 2.80 9.95
N SER A 54 -11.39 3.31 8.76
CA SER A 54 -12.76 3.64 8.36
C SER A 54 -13.66 2.41 8.37
N ILE A 55 -13.18 1.29 7.83
CA ILE A 55 -13.90 0.02 7.86
C ILE A 55 -14.09 -0.47 9.30
N ASN A 56 -13.05 -0.38 10.15
CA ASN A 56 -13.13 -0.80 11.55
C ASN A 56 -14.17 -0.01 12.34
N GLN A 57 -14.31 1.29 12.05
CA GLN A 57 -15.29 2.17 12.70
C GLN A 57 -16.68 2.13 12.02
N GLY A 58 -16.86 1.30 10.99
CA GLY A 58 -18.13 1.21 10.25
C GLY A 58 -18.45 2.44 9.40
N LEU A 59 -17.44 3.24 9.04
CA LEU A 59 -17.58 4.42 8.20
C LEU A 59 -17.65 4.02 6.73
N ASN A 60 -18.86 4.05 6.17
CA ASN A 60 -19.09 3.71 4.77
C ASN A 60 -18.95 4.90 3.81
N SER A 61 -18.81 6.13 4.34
CA SER A 61 -18.71 7.35 3.52
C SER A 61 -17.75 8.37 4.13
N PHE A 62 -17.00 9.05 3.25
CA PHE A 62 -16.05 10.11 3.59
C PHE A 62 -16.63 11.47 3.22
N THR A 63 -17.63 11.93 3.96
CA THR A 63 -18.21 13.26 3.78
C THR A 63 -17.32 14.33 4.43
N PRO A 64 -16.61 15.19 3.66
CA PRO A 64 -15.66 16.16 4.20
C PRO A 64 -16.31 17.08 5.23
N ASP A 65 -17.47 17.64 4.89
CA ASP A 65 -18.16 18.60 5.74
C ASP A 65 -18.59 17.98 7.08
N ALA A 66 -19.07 16.73 7.09
CA ALA A 66 -19.48 16.07 8.33
C ALA A 66 -18.28 15.72 9.22
N ILE A 67 -17.15 15.31 8.63
CA ILE A 67 -15.91 15.06 9.37
C ILE A 67 -15.45 16.36 10.04
N PHE A 68 -15.42 17.44 9.25
CA PHE A 68 -15.00 18.75 9.71
C PHE A 68 -15.92 19.36 10.78
N GLU A 69 -17.24 19.25 10.59
CA GLU A 69 -18.23 19.74 11.55
C GLU A 69 -18.09 19.05 12.90
N ASN A 70 -17.98 17.72 12.91
CA ASN A 70 -17.79 16.95 14.14
C ASN A 70 -16.47 17.35 14.85
N LEU A 71 -15.39 17.56 14.08
CA LEU A 71 -14.10 18.00 14.62
C LEU A 71 -14.19 19.36 15.34
N ILE A 72 -14.86 20.33 14.74
CA ILE A 72 -14.99 21.68 15.32
C ILE A 72 -15.94 21.70 16.51
N LYS A 73 -17.07 21.00 16.40
CA LYS A 73 -18.12 21.01 17.41
C LYS A 73 -17.64 20.38 18.72
N ASP A 74 -17.04 19.20 18.63
CA ASP A 74 -16.45 18.52 19.77
C ASP A 74 -15.42 17.47 19.32
N TYR A 75 -14.15 17.80 19.51
CA TYR A 75 -13.04 16.89 19.21
C TYR A 75 -13.16 15.54 19.93
N LYS A 76 -13.67 15.48 21.17
CA LYS A 76 -13.80 14.21 21.90
C LYS A 76 -14.83 13.31 21.24
N THR A 77 -15.94 13.89 20.80
CA THR A 77 -16.97 13.16 20.05
C THR A 77 -16.43 12.71 18.70
N ALA A 78 -15.73 13.57 17.96
CA ALA A 78 -15.07 13.19 16.70
C ALA A 78 -14.07 12.03 16.91
N LYS A 79 -13.25 12.09 17.96
CA LYS A 79 -12.31 11.01 18.32
C LYS A 79 -13.03 9.69 18.57
N ASN A 80 -14.19 9.71 19.23
CA ASN A 80 -14.96 8.50 19.51
C ASN A 80 -15.62 7.92 18.24
N ILE A 81 -16.06 8.77 17.32
CA ILE A 81 -16.72 8.34 16.07
C ILE A 81 -15.69 7.81 15.07
N PHE A 82 -14.61 8.56 14.86
CA PHE A 82 -13.66 8.29 13.78
C PHE A 82 -12.43 7.51 14.24
N GLY A 83 -12.09 7.59 15.53
CA GLY A 83 -10.84 7.07 16.06
C GLY A 83 -9.66 8.03 15.85
N PRO A 84 -8.64 7.98 16.73
CA PRO A 84 -7.49 8.88 16.65
C PRO A 84 -6.63 8.64 15.40
N THR A 85 -6.58 7.38 14.94
CA THR A 85 -5.80 6.98 13.77
C THR A 85 -6.39 7.54 12.48
N PHE A 86 -7.71 7.50 12.33
CA PHE A 86 -8.40 8.12 11.20
C PHE A 86 -8.16 9.63 11.18
N LEU A 87 -8.37 10.29 12.32
CA LEU A 87 -8.21 11.74 12.44
C LEU A 87 -6.79 12.15 12.05
N LYS A 88 -5.78 11.41 12.53
CA LYS A 88 -4.39 11.65 12.14
C LYS A 88 -4.16 11.59 10.63
N TYR A 89 -4.65 10.54 9.96
CA TYR A 89 -4.38 10.36 8.53
C TYR A 89 -5.25 11.21 7.62
N ILE A 90 -6.44 11.64 8.06
CA ILE A 90 -7.30 12.53 7.28
C ILE A 90 -6.84 14.00 7.39
N THR A 91 -6.28 14.42 8.53
CA THR A 91 -5.83 15.81 8.75
C THR A 91 -4.33 16.02 8.63
N ASP A 92 -3.54 14.95 8.50
CA ASP A 92 -2.06 14.96 8.54
C ASP A 92 -1.51 15.68 9.78
N ASP A 93 -2.14 15.47 10.93
CA ASP A 93 -1.74 16.11 12.17
C ASP A 93 -1.91 15.16 13.36
N GLU A 94 -1.14 15.39 14.42
CA GLU A 94 -1.22 14.57 15.63
C GLU A 94 -2.41 15.00 16.49
N GLU A 95 -2.99 14.02 17.20
CA GLU A 95 -4.16 14.22 18.06
C GLU A 95 -4.02 15.42 19.03
N ALA A 96 -2.86 15.54 19.69
CA ALA A 96 -2.63 16.60 20.66
C ALA A 96 -2.64 18.01 20.02
N THR A 97 -2.14 18.13 18.80
CA THR A 97 -2.16 19.38 18.04
C THR A 97 -3.58 19.71 17.61
N LEU A 98 -4.30 18.70 17.13
CA LEU A 98 -5.68 18.84 16.68
C LEU A 98 -6.57 19.34 17.82
N GLU A 99 -6.55 18.66 18.97
CA GLU A 99 -7.38 19.01 20.13
C GLU A 99 -7.12 20.44 20.62
N ARG A 100 -5.85 20.85 20.66
CA ARG A 100 -5.46 22.17 21.14
C ARG A 100 -5.84 23.29 20.18
N ASN A 101 -5.70 23.05 18.88
CA ASN A 101 -5.74 24.12 17.88
C ASN A 101 -7.07 24.19 17.11
N ILE A 102 -7.96 23.19 17.18
CA ILE A 102 -9.20 23.12 16.40
C ILE A 102 -10.15 24.31 16.63
N LYS A 103 -10.01 25.04 17.74
CA LYS A 103 -10.80 26.25 18.03
C LYS A 103 -10.31 27.50 17.27
N ILE A 104 -9.12 27.46 16.69
CA ILE A 104 -8.51 28.61 16.01
C ILE A 104 -9.04 28.67 14.56
N PRO A 105 -9.68 29.78 14.13
CA PRO A 105 -10.31 29.86 12.80
C PRO A 105 -9.37 29.62 11.61
N GLU A 106 -8.11 30.09 11.68
CA GLU A 106 -7.13 29.86 10.62
C GLU A 106 -6.74 28.38 10.52
N TYR A 107 -6.61 27.72 11.67
CA TYR A 107 -6.33 26.29 11.73
C TYR A 107 -7.52 25.47 11.21
N GLN A 108 -8.75 25.88 11.52
CA GLN A 108 -9.97 25.27 10.95
C GLN A 108 -9.96 25.33 9.42
N ARG A 109 -9.65 26.50 8.84
CA ARG A 109 -9.55 26.64 7.36
C ARG A 109 -8.49 25.72 6.77
N LYS A 110 -7.33 25.62 7.43
CA LYS A 110 -6.24 24.72 7.02
C LYS A 110 -6.70 23.26 7.06
N VAL A 111 -7.28 22.82 8.17
CA VAL A 111 -7.76 21.43 8.35
C VAL A 111 -8.83 21.10 7.32
N LYS A 112 -9.78 22.00 7.07
CA LYS A 112 -10.81 21.79 6.04
C LYS A 112 -10.19 21.52 4.67
N LYS A 113 -9.26 22.38 4.26
CA LYS A 113 -8.54 22.26 2.98
C LYS A 113 -7.80 20.93 2.87
N ILE A 114 -7.13 20.50 3.93
CA ILE A 114 -6.42 19.21 3.96
C ILE A 114 -7.39 18.04 3.81
N ILE A 115 -8.52 18.05 4.54
CA ILE A 115 -9.53 16.99 4.45
C ILE A 115 -10.09 16.92 3.01
N GLU A 116 -10.40 18.06 2.41
CA GLU A 116 -10.89 18.14 1.01
C GLU A 116 -9.85 17.58 0.02
N GLU A 117 -8.60 18.05 0.10
CA GLU A 117 -7.50 17.58 -0.75
C GLU A 117 -7.25 16.08 -0.59
N LYS A 118 -7.34 15.56 0.64
CA LYS A 118 -7.17 14.14 0.93
C LYS A 118 -8.29 13.31 0.30
N ILE A 119 -9.53 13.76 0.42
CA ILE A 119 -10.70 13.08 -0.15
C ILE A 119 -10.64 13.10 -1.67
N ASP A 120 -10.26 14.22 -2.29
CA ASP A 120 -10.11 14.31 -3.74
C ASP A 120 -9.01 13.37 -4.25
N ARG A 121 -7.88 13.27 -3.54
CA ARG A 121 -6.85 12.27 -3.85
C ARG A 121 -7.36 10.84 -3.77
N LEU A 122 -8.18 10.51 -2.77
CA LEU A 122 -8.78 9.18 -2.64
C LEU A 122 -9.75 8.87 -3.80
N LYS A 123 -10.46 9.87 -4.31
CA LYS A 123 -11.27 9.75 -5.54
C LYS A 123 -10.41 9.53 -6.77
N GLU A 124 -9.34 10.30 -6.94
CA GLU A 124 -8.39 10.15 -8.06
C GLU A 124 -7.79 8.73 -8.11
N LYS A 125 -7.44 8.19 -6.94
CA LYS A 125 -6.95 6.81 -6.79
C LYS A 125 -8.04 5.74 -6.98
N LYS A 126 -9.30 6.14 -7.16
CA LYS A 126 -10.51 5.29 -7.21
C LYS A 126 -10.66 4.42 -5.97
N LEU A 127 -10.21 4.90 -4.80
CA LEU A 127 -10.46 4.24 -3.52
C LEU A 127 -11.86 4.62 -3.02
N ILE A 128 -12.30 5.82 -3.37
CA ILE A 128 -13.63 6.34 -3.08
C ILE A 128 -14.33 6.68 -4.39
N ASP A 129 -15.64 6.45 -4.47
CA ASP A 129 -16.46 6.79 -5.63
C ASP A 129 -16.97 8.24 -5.61
N LYS A 130 -17.80 8.61 -6.59
CA LYS A 130 -18.40 9.94 -6.69
C LYS A 130 -19.41 10.23 -5.57
N GLU A 131 -19.96 9.19 -4.94
CA GLU A 131 -20.88 9.28 -3.80
C GLU A 131 -20.14 9.30 -2.46
N LEU A 132 -18.81 9.43 -2.50
CA LEU A 132 -17.92 9.43 -1.33
C LEU A 132 -17.93 8.09 -0.57
N ARG A 133 -18.28 6.99 -1.23
CA ARG A 133 -18.29 5.65 -0.64
C ARG A 133 -17.02 4.87 -0.98
N LEU A 134 -16.67 3.94 -0.09
CA LEU A 134 -15.58 3.01 -0.34
C LEU A 134 -15.88 2.11 -1.53
N THR A 135 -14.93 2.01 -2.45
CA THR A 135 -14.99 1.11 -3.61
C THR A 135 -14.47 -0.28 -3.28
N GLU A 136 -14.72 -1.27 -4.15
CA GLU A 136 -14.12 -2.61 -4.04
C GLU A 136 -12.59 -2.57 -3.96
N LYS A 137 -11.95 -1.63 -4.68
CA LYS A 137 -10.50 -1.41 -4.63
C LYS A 137 -10.02 -0.98 -3.24
N ALA A 138 -10.83 -0.23 -2.50
CA ALA A 138 -10.51 0.13 -1.12
C ALA A 138 -10.67 -1.05 -0.16
N PHE A 139 -11.70 -1.88 -0.34
CA PHE A 139 -11.87 -3.11 0.45
C PHE A 139 -10.72 -4.11 0.21
N SER A 140 -10.29 -4.28 -1.04
CA SER A 140 -9.13 -5.13 -1.33
C SER A 140 -7.86 -4.58 -0.69
N LEU A 141 -7.65 -3.25 -0.74
CA LEU A 141 -6.53 -2.58 -0.08
C LEU A 141 -6.48 -2.85 1.43
N ALA A 142 -7.61 -2.66 2.11
CA ALA A 142 -7.71 -2.90 3.54
C ALA A 142 -7.44 -4.37 3.89
N SER A 143 -7.92 -5.30 3.07
CA SER A 143 -7.68 -6.73 3.23
C SER A 143 -6.18 -7.08 3.10
N ILE A 144 -5.51 -6.53 2.09
CA ILE A 144 -4.06 -6.70 1.90
C ILE A 144 -3.28 -6.15 3.10
N LYS A 145 -3.65 -4.96 3.57
CA LYS A 145 -3.02 -4.33 4.73
C LYS A 145 -3.20 -5.17 5.99
N LEU A 146 -4.40 -5.68 6.22
CA LEU A 146 -4.72 -6.57 7.34
C LEU A 146 -3.84 -7.83 7.32
N TYR A 147 -3.75 -8.52 6.18
CA TYR A 147 -2.88 -9.68 6.04
C TYR A 147 -1.40 -9.33 6.26
N LEU A 148 -0.95 -8.18 5.77
CA LEU A 148 0.43 -7.72 5.98
C LEU A 148 0.72 -7.47 7.47
N ASP A 149 -0.22 -6.89 8.19
CA ASP A 149 -0.11 -6.64 9.62
C ASP A 149 -0.10 -7.95 10.42
N GLU A 150 -0.96 -8.90 10.07
CA GLU A 150 -0.99 -10.23 10.66
C GLU A 150 0.36 -10.96 10.47
N LEU A 151 0.91 -10.92 9.25
CA LEU A 151 2.25 -11.48 8.97
C LEU A 151 3.36 -10.81 9.80
N ASN A 152 3.24 -9.51 10.10
CA ASN A 152 4.21 -8.81 10.95
C ASN A 152 4.07 -9.25 12.43
N VAL A 153 2.85 -9.46 12.93
CA VAL A 153 2.59 -9.99 14.29
C VAL A 153 3.09 -11.42 14.43
N MET A 154 2.88 -12.28 13.44
CA MET A 154 3.41 -13.65 13.46
C MET A 154 4.94 -13.68 13.51
N ARG A 155 5.61 -12.74 12.83
CA ARG A 155 7.08 -12.59 12.89
C ARG A 155 7.59 -12.13 14.26
N SER A 156 6.87 -11.24 14.92
CA SER A 156 7.27 -10.73 16.24
C SER A 156 7.06 -11.77 17.34
N LYS A 157 6.09 -12.68 17.18
CA LYS A 157 5.88 -13.85 18.03
C LYS A 157 6.68 -15.06 17.54
N GLY A 158 7.99 -14.90 17.41
CA GLY A 158 8.88 -16.02 17.15
C GLY A 158 8.67 -17.12 18.20
N ILE A 159 8.33 -18.32 17.72
CA ILE A 159 8.54 -19.58 18.43
C ILE A 159 9.97 -19.53 18.97
N VAL A 160 10.11 -19.39 20.29
CA VAL A 160 11.30 -19.58 21.12
C VAL A 160 12.65 -19.48 20.38
N GLY A 161 13.36 -18.35 20.53
CA GLY A 161 14.82 -18.38 20.58
C GLY A 161 15.67 -17.71 19.48
N TYR A 162 15.11 -16.92 18.55
CA TYR A 162 15.95 -16.18 17.58
C TYR A 162 15.93 -14.66 17.80
N ARG A 163 17.12 -14.07 18.01
CA ARG A 163 17.36 -12.62 18.07
C ARG A 163 17.13 -12.01 16.69
N ILE A 164 16.15 -11.12 16.59
CA ILE A 164 15.84 -10.36 15.39
C ILE A 164 16.79 -9.14 15.31
N ASN A 165 17.50 -9.05 14.17
CA ASN A 165 18.27 -7.92 13.64
C ASN A 165 19.69 -7.67 14.21
N ARG A 166 20.72 -8.17 13.50
CA ARG A 166 21.96 -7.39 13.32
C ARG A 166 21.69 -6.39 12.19
N LYS A 167 21.91 -5.09 12.44
CA LYS A 167 21.84 -4.04 11.42
C LYS A 167 22.70 -4.46 10.21
N GLU A 168 22.16 -4.30 9.00
CA GLU A 168 22.93 -4.51 7.77
C GLU A 168 24.21 -3.68 7.85
N SER A 169 25.36 -4.37 7.85
CA SER A 169 26.67 -3.72 7.80
C SER A 169 26.90 -3.18 6.40
N HIS A 170 27.59 -2.04 6.35
CA HIS A 170 27.96 -1.33 5.12
C HIS A 170 28.74 -2.17 4.09
N TYR A 171 29.30 -3.31 4.53
CA TYR A 171 29.88 -4.37 3.71
C TYR A 171 28.90 -5.54 3.68
N GLY A 172 28.40 -5.86 2.47
CA GLY A 172 27.28 -6.75 2.19
C GLY A 172 27.04 -7.87 3.20
N SER A 173 25.89 -7.80 3.87
CA SER A 173 25.38 -8.85 4.73
C SER A 173 25.16 -10.14 3.94
N GLN A 174 25.56 -11.26 4.53
CA GLN A 174 25.20 -12.60 4.06
C GLN A 174 23.67 -12.68 4.03
N LYS A 175 23.10 -13.04 2.88
CA LYS A 175 21.66 -13.17 2.73
C LYS A 175 21.16 -14.28 3.66
N ASP A 176 20.42 -13.92 4.71
CA ASP A 176 19.78 -14.86 5.67
C ASP A 176 18.65 -15.71 5.05
N TYR A 177 18.66 -15.86 3.73
CA TYR A 177 17.60 -16.47 2.96
C TYR A 177 18.19 -17.12 1.71
N LYS A 178 17.62 -18.26 1.33
CA LYS A 178 17.96 -18.98 0.10
C LYS A 178 16.69 -19.28 -0.70
N ASP A 179 16.85 -19.59 -1.98
CA ASP A 179 15.73 -20.09 -2.78
C ASP A 179 15.33 -21.49 -2.29
N PHE A 180 14.02 -21.74 -2.27
CA PHE A 180 13.46 -23.01 -1.81
C PHE A 180 13.91 -24.18 -2.69
N LYS A 181 14.37 -25.27 -2.07
CA LYS A 181 14.68 -26.53 -2.74
C LYS A 181 13.76 -27.65 -2.27
N LYS A 182 13.57 -28.65 -3.13
CA LYS A 182 12.81 -29.87 -2.79
C LYS A 182 13.54 -30.59 -1.63
N GLY A 183 12.99 -30.50 -0.42
CA GLY A 183 13.63 -30.98 0.82
C GLY A 183 13.64 -29.94 1.94
N ASP A 184 13.50 -28.65 1.61
CA ASP A 184 13.28 -27.61 2.61
C ASP A 184 11.86 -27.73 3.19
N ARG A 185 11.70 -27.38 4.47
CA ARG A 185 10.41 -27.50 5.16
C ARG A 185 9.49 -26.35 4.76
N TYR A 186 8.28 -26.66 4.34
CA TYR A 186 7.28 -25.63 3.97
C TYR A 186 7.00 -24.61 5.08
N LYS A 187 7.10 -25.03 6.35
CA LYS A 187 6.91 -24.14 7.51
C LYS A 187 7.97 -23.02 7.61
N ASP A 188 9.14 -23.23 7.03
CA ASP A 188 10.25 -22.29 7.10
C ASP A 188 10.21 -21.28 5.93
N ILE A 189 9.20 -21.34 5.05
CA ILE A 189 9.08 -20.42 3.93
C ILE A 189 8.93 -18.99 4.45
N ALA A 190 9.79 -18.11 3.96
CA ALA A 190 9.73 -16.68 4.20
C ALA A 190 8.56 -16.04 3.43
N LEU A 191 7.32 -16.28 3.88
CA LEU A 191 6.07 -15.88 3.21
C LEU A 191 6.09 -14.43 2.69
N LYS A 192 6.43 -13.47 3.56
CA LYS A 192 6.52 -12.04 3.17
C LYS A 192 7.46 -11.81 1.98
N ARG A 193 8.60 -12.51 1.96
CA ARG A 193 9.61 -12.37 0.92
C ARG A 193 9.16 -13.07 -0.36
N THR A 194 8.62 -14.28 -0.24
CA THR A 194 8.04 -15.04 -1.35
C THR A 194 6.96 -14.22 -2.06
N ILE A 195 6.03 -13.62 -1.31
CA ILE A 195 4.97 -12.76 -1.84
C ILE A 195 5.55 -11.51 -2.52
N LYS A 196 6.52 -10.84 -1.88
CA LYS A 196 7.24 -9.71 -2.51
C LYS A 196 7.92 -10.10 -3.82
N LYS A 197 8.56 -11.27 -3.84
CA LYS A 197 9.31 -11.79 -4.99
C LYS A 197 8.36 -12.12 -6.16
N SER A 198 7.23 -12.77 -5.88
CA SER A 198 6.22 -13.11 -6.90
C SER A 198 5.57 -11.85 -7.47
N LEU A 199 5.19 -10.88 -6.63
CA LEU A 199 4.60 -9.61 -7.09
C LEU A 199 5.59 -8.76 -7.89
N ARG A 200 6.86 -8.72 -7.50
CA ARG A 200 7.90 -8.02 -8.28
C ARG A 200 8.06 -8.60 -9.68
N ARG A 201 7.87 -9.92 -9.82
CA ARG A 201 7.91 -10.65 -11.09
C ARG A 201 6.57 -10.63 -11.85
N GLY A 202 5.54 -9.98 -11.32
CA GLY A 202 4.22 -9.90 -11.96
C GLY A 202 3.38 -11.18 -11.88
N HIS A 203 3.80 -12.17 -11.09
CA HIS A 203 3.09 -13.44 -11.00
C HIS A 203 1.75 -13.28 -10.26
N LYS A 204 0.66 -13.78 -10.87
CA LYS A 204 -0.69 -13.83 -10.25
C LYS A 204 -0.83 -14.94 -9.21
N THR A 205 0.00 -15.98 -9.31
CA THR A 205 0.04 -17.12 -8.39
C THR A 205 1.48 -17.36 -7.95
N ILE A 206 1.69 -17.76 -6.71
CA ILE A 206 3.04 -18.06 -6.19
C ILE A 206 3.58 -19.29 -6.92
N SER A 207 4.64 -19.11 -7.69
CA SER A 207 5.36 -20.19 -8.36
C SER A 207 6.47 -20.74 -7.48
N LYS A 208 6.98 -21.94 -7.79
CA LYS A 208 8.09 -22.56 -7.05
C LYS A 208 9.33 -21.66 -7.03
N ASP A 209 9.56 -20.89 -8.09
CA ASP A 209 10.73 -20.03 -8.23
C ASP A 209 10.64 -18.77 -7.36
N ASP A 210 9.46 -18.46 -6.84
CA ASP A 210 9.23 -17.35 -5.91
C ASP A 210 9.47 -17.74 -4.46
N LEU A 211 9.43 -19.05 -4.16
CA LEU A 211 9.59 -19.56 -2.81
C LEU A 211 11.01 -19.27 -2.30
N SER A 212 11.07 -18.71 -1.11
CA SER A 212 12.30 -18.45 -0.36
C SER A 212 12.18 -19.00 1.06
N VAL A 213 13.27 -19.52 1.60
CA VAL A 213 13.41 -20.09 2.94
C VAL A 213 14.49 -19.33 3.68
#